data_AF-A0AAV7P8X1-F1
#
_entry.id   AF-A0AAV7P8X1-F1
#
_cell.length_a   1.000
_cell.length_b   1.000
_cell.length_c   1.000
_cell.angle_alpha   90.00
_cell.angle_beta   90.00
_cell.angle_gamma   90.00
#
_symmetry.space_group_name_H-M   'P 1'
#
loop_
_entity.id
_entity.type
_entity.pdbx_description
1 polymer ?
#
loop_
_entity_poly.entity_id
_entity_poly.type
_entity_poly.pdbx_seq_one_letter_code
_entity_poly.pdbx_strand_id
1 'polypeptide(L)' 'LRLKLYNLHLEENSIEHHTDSYVSGGLIVRRCQPFKIQMTFNRDVSKEDKLQFVIT' A
#
# COMPACT_ATOMS: atom_id res chain seq x y z
N LEU A 1 -16.30 9.51 0.92
CA LEU A 1 -15.43 8.54 0.19
C LEU A 1 -15.33 7.24 1.01
N ARG A 2 -15.48 6.06 0.41
CA ARG A 2 -15.37 4.76 1.11
C ARG A 2 -14.45 3.79 0.35
N LEU A 3 -13.51 3.16 1.08
CA LEU A 3 -12.63 2.13 0.53
C LEU A 3 -13.41 0.85 0.19
N LYS A 4 -13.12 0.25 -0.96
CA LYS A 4 -13.71 -1.02 -1.41
C LYS A 4 -12.68 -2.13 -1.46
N LEU A 5 -11.54 -1.86 -2.07
CA LEU A 5 -10.45 -2.81 -2.26
C LEU A 5 -9.13 -2.12 -2.01
N TYR A 6 -8.13 -2.91 -1.62
CA TYR A 6 -6.75 -2.46 -1.56
C TYR A 6 -5.84 -3.53 -2.14
N ASN A 7 -4.73 -3.09 -2.74
CA ASN A 7 -3.63 -3.94 -3.17
C ASN A 7 -2.35 -3.41 -2.54
N LEU A 8 -1.61 -4.29 -1.87
CA LEU A 8 -0.33 -3.96 -1.23
C LEU A 8 0.87 -4.20 -2.15
N HIS A 9 0.65 -4.59 -3.42
CA HIS A 9 1.71 -4.82 -4.40
C HIS A 9 2.84 -5.70 -3.83
N LEU A 10 2.47 -6.83 -3.19
CA LEU A 10 3.38 -7.62 -2.36
C LEU A 10 4.65 -8.04 -3.10
N GLU A 11 4.50 -8.58 -4.32
CA GLU A 11 5.63 -9.02 -5.14
C GLU A 11 6.55 -7.86 -5.53
N GLU A 12 5.99 -6.81 -6.13
CA GLU A 12 6.74 -5.61 -6.55
C GLU A 12 7.46 -4.95 -5.38
N ASN A 13 6.77 -4.70 -4.28
CA ASN A 13 7.37 -4.13 -3.08
C ASN A 13 8.43 -5.07 -2.49
N SER A 14 8.23 -6.39 -2.52
CA SER A 14 9.25 -7.31 -2.00
C SER A 14 10.55 -7.28 -2.79
N ILE A 15 10.46 -7.21 -4.12
CA ILE A 15 11.61 -7.12 -5.02
C ILE A 15 12.32 -5.77 -4.85
N GLU A 16 11.58 -4.65 -4.88
CA GLU A 16 12.13 -3.31 -4.74
C GLU A 16 12.81 -3.11 -3.36
N HIS A 17 12.27 -3.71 -2.30
CA HIS A 17 12.82 -3.62 -0.95
C HIS A 17 13.82 -4.73 -0.60
N HIS A 18 14.15 -5.62 -1.53
CA HIS A 18 15.06 -6.75 -1.27
C HIS A 18 14.62 -7.59 -0.05
N THR A 19 13.33 -7.91 -0.01
CA THR A 19 12.63 -8.72 1.00
C THR A 19 11.92 -9.93 0.37
N ASP A 20 12.11 -10.15 -0.93
CA ASP A 20 11.59 -11.25 -1.75
C ASP A 20 12.07 -12.65 -1.31
N SER A 21 13.19 -12.72 -0.60
CA SER A 21 13.69 -13.98 -0.01
C SER A 21 12.90 -14.46 1.21
N TYR A 22 12.07 -13.61 1.83
CA TYR A 22 11.25 -14.00 2.97
C TYR A 22 9.97 -14.69 2.51
N VAL A 23 9.72 -15.91 2.97
CA VAL A 23 8.44 -16.59 2.78
C VAL A 23 7.43 -16.00 3.77
N SER A 24 6.64 -15.02 3.32
CA SER A 24 5.61 -14.35 4.11
C SER A 24 4.39 -14.02 3.26
N GLY A 25 3.20 -14.13 3.85
CA GLY A 25 1.95 -13.65 3.23
C GLY A 25 1.69 -12.15 3.43
N GLY A 26 2.57 -11.46 4.15
CA GLY A 26 2.42 -10.04 4.50
C GLY A 26 3.40 -9.12 3.77
N LEU A 27 3.12 -7.81 3.80
CA LEU A 27 4.00 -6.78 3.25
C LEU A 27 5.23 -6.57 4.15
N ILE A 28 6.42 -6.86 3.64
CA ILE A 28 7.70 -6.61 4.32
C ILE A 28 8.46 -5.54 3.55
N VAL A 29 8.70 -4.39 4.17
CA VAL A 29 9.39 -3.24 3.57
C VAL A 29 10.57 -2.80 4.44
N ARG A 30 11.48 -2.05 3.84
CA ARG A 30 12.59 -1.40 4.55
C ARG A 30 12.26 0.06 4.82
N ARG A 31 12.59 0.54 6.03
CA ARG A 31 12.38 1.93 6.45
C ARG A 31 13.05 2.92 5.50
N CYS A 32 12.51 4.13 5.43
CA CYS A 32 13.02 5.24 4.60
C CYS A 32 13.10 4.94 3.10
N GLN A 33 12.46 3.88 2.62
CA GLN A 33 12.31 3.57 1.22
C GLN A 33 10.81 3.63 0.86
N PRO A 34 10.40 4.35 -0.21
CA PRO A 34 9.01 4.38 -0.64
C PRO A 34 8.51 2.99 -1.06
N PHE A 35 7.24 2.70 -0.80
CA PHE A 35 6.54 1.50 -1.25
C PHE A 35 5.19 1.88 -1.86
N LYS A 36 4.63 1.00 -2.69
CA LYS A 36 3.39 1.26 -3.42
C LYS A 36 2.20 0.56 -2.77
N ILE A 37 1.10 1.28 -2.66
CA ILE A 37 -0.21 0.72 -2.33
C ILE A 37 -1.25 1.30 -3.29
N GLN A 38 -2.24 0.51 -3.64
CA GLN A 38 -3.37 0.94 -4.45
C GLN A 38 -4.65 0.79 -3.64
N MET A 39 -5.47 1.84 -3.62
CA MET A 39 -6.77 1.87 -2.96
C MET A 39 -7.85 2.15 -3.98
N THR A 40 -8.82 1.25 -4.10
CA THR A 40 -9.99 1.44 -4.94
C THR A 40 -11.15 1.89 -4.07
N PHE A 41 -11.67 3.07 -4.35
CA PHE A 41 -12.81 3.65 -3.66
C PHE A 41 -14.11 3.42 -4.42
N ASN A 42 -15.24 3.69 -3.77
CA ASN A 42 -16.56 3.57 -4.38
C ASN A 42 -16.90 4.68 -5.40
N ARG A 43 -16.07 5.71 -5.49
CA ARG A 43 -16.11 6.81 -6.46
C ARG A 43 -14.72 7.45 -6.52
N ASP A 44 -14.49 8.29 -7.52
CA ASP A 44 -13.25 9.06 -7.62
C ASP A 44 -13.08 10.02 -6.44
N VAL A 45 -11.82 10.27 -6.08
CA VAL A 45 -11.44 11.23 -5.04
C VAL A 45 -11.67 12.64 -5.57
N SER A 46 -12.41 13.46 -4.83
CA SER A 46 -12.61 14.88 -5.17
C SER A 46 -11.71 15.78 -4.33
N LYS A 47 -11.63 17.07 -4.67
CA LYS A 47 -10.76 18.04 -3.98
C LYS A 47 -11.17 18.28 -2.53
N GLU A 48 -12.41 17.99 -2.18
CA GLU A 48 -12.98 18.19 -0.84
C GLU A 48 -12.74 16.98 0.07
N ASP A 49 -12.38 15.82 -0.50
CA ASP A 49 -12.06 14.63 0.29
C ASP A 49 -10.70 14.79 0.98
N LYS A 50 -10.60 14.28 2.21
CA LYS A 50 -9.35 14.24 2.97
C LYS A 50 -8.97 12.78 3.23
N LEU A 51 -7.72 12.44 2.89
CA LEU A 51 -7.14 11.13 3.17
C LEU A 51 -6.05 11.31 4.22
N GLN A 52 -6.11 10.52 5.29
CA GLN A 52 -5.11 10.48 6.34
C GLN A 52 -4.64 9.04 6.50
N PHE A 53 -3.34 8.83 6.41
CA PHE A 53 -2.71 7.54 6.71
C PHE A 53 -2.26 7.56 8.16
N VAL A 54 -2.65 6.54 8.92
CA VAL A 54 -2.25 6.36 10.32
C VAL A 54 -1.57 5.01 10.43
N ILE A 55 -0.34 5.02 10.93
CA ILE A 55 0.44 3.82 11.23
C ILE A 55 0.42 3.66 12.74
N THR A 56 -0.17 2.57 13.23
CA THR A 56 -0.26 2.22 14.65
C THR A 56 0.69 1.10 15.01
#